data_AF-N2ATA9-F1
#
_entry.id   AF-N2ATA9-F1
#
_cell.length_a   1.000
_cell.length_b   1.000
_cell.length_c   1.000
_cell.angle_alpha   90.00
_cell.angle_beta   90.00
_cell.angle_gamma   90.00
#
_symmetry.space_group_name_H-M   'P 1'
#
loop_
_entity.id
_entity.type
_entity.pdbx_description
1 polymer ?
#
loop_
_entity_poly.entity_id
_entity_poly.type
_entity_poly.pdbx_seq_one_letter_code
_entity_poly.pdbx_strand_id
1 'polypeptide(L)'
;MIPDGTLYGNPELGAGEVATIEDVTLTTEQAGADIGYGQGVQIKDGLLVPATSGNIYGIALRRTHVNADHLYPEDMAKEHWSAGEWFGCVREGTVAVPISEDVNSRENAAVDANGNFKPAGASDTVVGVFLSSGNKGGTARLQTRIQLSNTSVTGEGRKNDVPTTPAVNAGPADTPSTQPETKPADNKSQGGK
;
A
#
# COMPACT_ATOMS: atom_id res chain seq x y z
N MET A 1 30.43 -19.01 -19.45
CA MET A 1 29.20 -19.13 -18.66
C MET A 1 28.04 -19.13 -19.64
N ILE A 2 27.31 -20.23 -19.74
CA ILE A 2 26.08 -20.29 -20.54
C ILE A 2 24.98 -19.70 -19.64
N PRO A 3 24.15 -18.75 -20.12
CA PRO A 3 23.05 -18.21 -19.33
C PRO A 3 22.16 -19.35 -18.84
N ASP A 4 21.87 -19.41 -17.54
CA ASP A 4 20.86 -20.35 -17.06
C ASP A 4 19.49 -19.94 -17.62
N GLY A 5 18.70 -20.93 -18.03
CA GLY A 5 17.39 -20.70 -18.65
C GLY A 5 16.36 -20.07 -17.71
N THR A 6 16.74 -19.75 -16.48
CA THR A 6 15.88 -19.11 -15.45
C THR A 6 15.71 -17.61 -15.66
N LEU A 7 16.48 -16.98 -16.55
CA LEU A 7 16.28 -15.59 -16.97
C LEU A 7 14.95 -15.35 -17.72
N TYR A 8 14.30 -16.40 -18.24
CA TYR A 8 13.17 -16.27 -19.18
C TYR A 8 11.81 -16.77 -18.68
N GLY A 9 11.67 -17.13 -17.40
CA GLY A 9 10.32 -17.32 -16.86
C GLY A 9 10.26 -18.28 -15.69
N ASN A 10 10.05 -17.70 -14.51
CA ASN A 10 9.15 -18.37 -13.61
C ASN A 10 7.74 -18.16 -14.20
N PRO A 11 7.00 -19.22 -14.58
CA PRO A 11 5.64 -19.07 -15.10
C PRO A 11 4.68 -18.50 -14.03
N GLU A 12 5.09 -18.57 -12.77
CA GLU A 12 4.39 -17.99 -11.64
C GLU A 12 4.61 -16.48 -11.56
N LEU A 13 3.51 -15.73 -11.59
CA LEU A 13 3.51 -14.30 -11.31
C LEU A 13 3.97 -14.07 -9.87
N GLY A 14 4.89 -13.13 -9.66
CA GLY A 14 5.36 -12.82 -8.32
C GLY A 14 4.23 -12.34 -7.41
N ALA A 15 4.32 -12.66 -6.12
CA ALA A 15 3.30 -12.29 -5.14
C ALA A 15 3.00 -10.78 -5.18
N GLY A 16 1.71 -10.43 -5.09
CA GLY A 16 1.24 -9.05 -5.14
C GLY A 16 1.18 -8.45 -6.55
N GLU A 17 1.20 -9.27 -7.60
CA GLU A 17 0.99 -8.83 -8.98
C GLU A 17 -0.48 -8.98 -9.40
N VAL A 18 -1.03 -7.98 -10.08
CA VAL A 18 -2.37 -8.08 -10.67
C VAL A 18 -2.32 -9.13 -11.79
N ALA A 19 -3.17 -10.15 -11.67
CA ALA A 19 -3.15 -11.33 -12.52
C ALA A 19 -4.39 -11.40 -13.44
N THR A 20 -4.91 -10.26 -13.86
CA THR A 20 -6.02 -10.10 -14.81
C THR A 20 -5.79 -8.87 -15.71
N ILE A 21 -6.49 -8.85 -16.84
CA ILE A 21 -6.62 -7.68 -17.73
C ILE A 21 -7.94 -6.94 -17.52
N GLU A 22 -8.80 -7.47 -16.65
CA GLU A 22 -10.08 -6.88 -16.28
C GLU A 22 -9.90 -5.76 -15.25
N ASP A 23 -10.97 -5.00 -15.02
CA ASP A 23 -10.99 -3.94 -14.02
C ASP A 23 -10.70 -4.48 -12.62
N VAL A 24 -9.93 -3.70 -11.86
CA VAL A 24 -9.63 -3.97 -10.45
C VAL A 24 -10.03 -2.78 -9.60
N THR A 25 -10.61 -3.04 -8.43
CA THR A 25 -10.81 -1.99 -7.42
C THR A 25 -9.57 -1.93 -6.55
N LEU A 26 -8.85 -0.81 -6.62
CA LEU A 26 -7.64 -0.57 -5.85
C LEU A 26 -7.80 0.68 -4.99
N THR A 27 -7.27 0.63 -3.77
CA THR A 27 -7.09 1.80 -2.91
C THR A 27 -5.63 1.96 -2.51
N THR A 28 -5.24 3.18 -2.16
CA THR A 28 -3.92 3.47 -1.58
C THR A 28 -4.09 3.65 -0.08
N GLU A 29 -3.39 2.83 0.69
CA GLU A 29 -3.58 2.66 2.13
C GLU A 29 -2.23 2.68 2.84
N GLN A 30 -2.24 2.90 4.16
CA GLN A 30 -1.03 2.95 4.97
C GLN A 30 -0.85 1.65 5.77
N ALA A 31 0.37 1.14 5.78
CA ALA A 31 0.75 -0.04 6.55
C ALA A 31 0.86 0.29 8.05
N GLY A 32 0.21 -0.50 8.90
CA GLY A 32 0.31 -0.43 10.37
C GLY A 32 1.33 -1.40 10.97
N ALA A 33 1.88 -2.31 10.14
CA ALA A 33 2.91 -3.28 10.48
C ALA A 33 3.64 -3.68 9.19
N ASP A 34 4.66 -4.54 9.30
CA ASP A 34 5.29 -5.12 8.11
C ASP A 34 4.30 -6.03 7.36
N ILE A 35 4.20 -5.85 6.04
CA ILE A 35 3.26 -6.56 5.17
C ILE A 35 4.01 -7.11 3.96
N GLY A 36 3.99 -8.44 3.79
CA GLY A 36 4.53 -9.09 2.61
C GLY A 36 3.71 -8.79 1.34
N TYR A 37 4.37 -8.86 0.19
CA TYR A 37 3.66 -8.71 -1.08
C TYR A 37 2.66 -9.85 -1.31
N GLY A 38 1.49 -9.49 -1.82
CA GLY A 38 0.39 -10.41 -2.08
C GLY A 38 -0.34 -10.90 -0.84
N GLN A 39 0.03 -10.47 0.37
CA GLN A 39 -0.66 -10.88 1.59
C GLN A 39 -2.06 -10.27 1.69
N GLY A 40 -2.97 -11.06 2.24
CA GLY A 40 -4.27 -10.57 2.70
C GLY A 40 -4.08 -9.64 3.90
N VAL A 41 -4.74 -8.50 3.87
CA VAL A 41 -4.64 -7.48 4.92
C VAL A 41 -6.00 -7.19 5.54
N GLN A 42 -6.01 -6.81 6.80
CA GLN A 42 -7.21 -6.40 7.55
C GLN A 42 -7.01 -5.00 8.14
N ILE A 43 -8.10 -4.30 8.40
CA ILE A 43 -8.04 -3.03 9.10
C ILE A 43 -7.79 -3.29 10.59
N LYS A 44 -6.81 -2.60 11.17
CA LYS A 44 -6.58 -2.51 12.61
C LYS A 44 -6.17 -1.08 12.95
N ASP A 45 -6.88 -0.45 13.88
CA ASP A 45 -6.62 0.93 14.33
C ASP A 45 -6.60 1.96 13.18
N GLY A 46 -7.38 1.72 12.11
CA GLY A 46 -7.44 2.56 10.92
C GLY A 46 -6.30 2.39 9.91
N LEU A 47 -5.38 1.46 10.18
CA LEU A 47 -4.28 1.09 9.29
C LEU A 47 -4.47 -0.34 8.80
N LEU A 48 -3.72 -0.74 7.77
CA LEU A 48 -3.73 -2.12 7.29
C LEU A 48 -2.60 -2.92 7.89
N VAL A 49 -2.90 -4.13 8.34
CA VAL A 49 -1.94 -5.11 8.88
C VAL A 49 -2.22 -6.47 8.27
N PRO A 50 -1.28 -7.44 8.30
CA PRO A 50 -1.55 -8.79 7.83
C PRO A 50 -2.82 -9.38 8.48
N ALA A 51 -3.67 -9.97 7.66
CA ALA A 51 -4.83 -10.69 8.14
C ALA A 51 -4.38 -11.96 8.88
N THR A 52 -5.04 -12.30 9.97
CA THR A 52 -4.71 -13.49 10.77
C THR A 52 -5.78 -14.58 10.67
N SER A 53 -6.98 -14.20 10.20
CA SER A 53 -8.15 -15.03 9.95
C SER A 53 -9.29 -14.15 9.43
N GLY A 54 -10.40 -14.78 9.03
CA GLY A 54 -11.65 -14.05 8.76
C GLY A 54 -11.66 -13.28 7.44
N ASN A 55 -12.49 -12.25 7.39
CA ASN A 55 -12.59 -11.36 6.24
C ASN A 55 -11.29 -10.55 6.06
N ILE A 56 -10.89 -10.32 4.82
CA ILE A 56 -9.81 -9.40 4.46
C ILE A 56 -10.40 -8.07 3.97
N TYR A 57 -9.67 -6.98 4.24
CA TYR A 57 -9.91 -5.70 3.60
C TYR A 57 -9.56 -5.77 2.10
N GLY A 58 -8.45 -6.42 1.79
CA GLY A 58 -7.93 -6.60 0.43
C GLY A 58 -6.58 -7.32 0.43
N ILE A 59 -5.85 -7.20 -0.68
CA ILE A 59 -4.57 -7.84 -0.94
C ILE A 59 -3.51 -6.78 -1.23
N ALA A 60 -2.38 -6.83 -0.52
CA ALA A 60 -1.27 -5.89 -0.72
C ALA A 60 -0.54 -6.15 -2.05
N LEU A 61 -0.45 -5.14 -2.92
CA LEU A 61 0.33 -5.25 -4.14
C LEU A 61 1.82 -5.06 -3.89
N ARG A 62 2.64 -5.67 -4.74
CA ARG A 62 4.08 -5.42 -4.74
C ARG A 62 4.40 -4.04 -5.29
N ARG A 63 5.52 -3.45 -4.88
CA ARG A 63 6.06 -2.24 -5.50
C ARG A 63 6.82 -2.58 -6.80
N THR A 64 7.10 -1.58 -7.62
CA THR A 64 7.77 -1.75 -8.94
C THR A 64 9.30 -1.57 -8.88
N HIS A 65 9.84 -1.37 -7.69
CA HIS A 65 11.28 -1.21 -7.41
C HIS A 65 11.67 -2.09 -6.21
N VAL A 66 12.96 -2.16 -5.92
CA VAL A 66 13.49 -2.86 -4.74
C VAL A 66 14.15 -1.80 -3.87
N ASN A 67 13.89 -1.82 -2.57
CA ASN A 67 14.52 -0.97 -1.57
C ASN A 67 15.83 -1.61 -1.08
N ALA A 68 16.76 -1.82 -1.99
CA ALA A 68 18.09 -2.35 -1.70
C ALA A 68 19.16 -1.69 -2.56
N ASP A 69 20.39 -1.66 -2.07
CA ASP A 69 21.54 -1.13 -2.82
C ASP A 69 21.88 -2.00 -4.05
N HIS A 70 21.51 -3.29 -4.01
CA HIS A 70 21.78 -4.26 -5.06
C HIS A 70 20.55 -5.12 -5.35
N LEU A 71 20.37 -5.51 -6.62
CA LEU A 71 19.29 -6.39 -7.07
C LEU A 71 19.68 -7.87 -6.96
N TYR A 72 20.05 -8.30 -5.75
CA TYR A 72 20.32 -9.71 -5.48
C TYR A 72 19.04 -10.46 -5.07
N PRO A 73 18.88 -11.73 -5.45
CA PRO A 73 17.68 -12.52 -5.12
C PRO A 73 17.33 -12.53 -3.63
N GLU A 74 18.33 -12.59 -2.76
CA GLU A 74 18.18 -12.57 -1.31
C GLU A 74 17.64 -11.24 -0.76
N ASP A 75 17.92 -10.13 -1.42
CA ASP A 75 17.42 -8.81 -1.01
C ASP A 75 16.02 -8.59 -1.57
N MET A 76 15.78 -9.03 -2.81
CA MET A 76 14.45 -9.07 -3.41
C MET A 76 13.48 -9.96 -2.60
N ALA A 77 13.96 -11.06 -2.01
CA ALA A 77 13.15 -11.96 -1.19
C ALA A 77 12.80 -11.37 0.20
N LYS A 78 13.51 -10.34 0.66
CA LYS A 78 13.23 -9.64 1.93
C LYS A 78 12.29 -8.45 1.73
N GLU A 79 11.94 -8.13 0.50
CA GLU A 79 11.06 -7.00 0.19
C GLU A 79 9.66 -7.18 0.80
N HIS A 80 9.18 -6.10 1.40
CA HIS A 80 7.88 -6.00 2.04
C HIS A 80 7.50 -4.51 2.13
N TRP A 81 6.30 -4.21 2.60
CA TRP A 81 5.93 -2.87 3.05
C TRP A 81 6.22 -2.74 4.53
N SER A 82 6.97 -1.72 4.92
CA SER A 82 7.24 -1.43 6.32
C SER A 82 6.11 -0.58 6.93
N ALA A 83 5.97 -0.64 8.25
CA ALA A 83 5.00 0.20 8.96
C ALA A 83 5.17 1.69 8.62
N GLY A 84 4.06 2.37 8.33
CA GLY A 84 4.00 3.76 7.91
C GLY A 84 4.09 3.99 6.40
N GLU A 85 4.56 3.00 5.62
CA GLU A 85 4.59 3.12 4.16
C GLU A 85 3.20 3.07 3.53
N TRP A 86 3.08 3.72 2.38
CA TRP A 86 1.88 3.73 1.56
C TRP A 86 1.97 2.68 0.46
N PHE A 87 0.91 1.89 0.29
CA PHE A 87 0.88 0.82 -0.68
C PHE A 87 -0.46 0.71 -1.40
N GLY A 88 -0.45 0.05 -2.56
CA GLY A 88 -1.65 -0.30 -3.30
C GLY A 88 -2.30 -1.55 -2.73
N CYS A 89 -3.58 -1.49 -2.42
CA CYS A 89 -4.38 -2.61 -1.91
C CYS A 89 -5.51 -2.94 -2.89
N VAL A 90 -5.52 -4.15 -3.45
CA VAL A 90 -6.61 -4.62 -4.30
C VAL A 90 -7.75 -5.11 -3.41
N ARG A 91 -8.94 -4.54 -3.61
CA ARG A 91 -10.16 -4.92 -2.90
C ARG A 91 -11.07 -5.82 -3.72
N GLU A 92 -10.97 -5.73 -5.05
CA GLU A 92 -11.67 -6.61 -5.99
C GLU A 92 -10.81 -6.79 -7.24
N GLY A 93 -10.67 -8.04 -7.69
CA GLY A 93 -9.86 -8.38 -8.85
C GLY A 93 -9.21 -9.75 -8.71
N THR A 94 -8.27 -10.05 -9.63
CA THR A 94 -7.42 -11.24 -9.54
C THR A 94 -5.99 -10.83 -9.24
N VAL A 95 -5.39 -11.41 -8.21
CA VAL A 95 -4.00 -11.12 -7.78
C VAL A 95 -3.24 -12.44 -7.63
N ALA A 96 -1.95 -12.43 -7.95
CA ALA A 96 -1.04 -13.52 -7.60
C ALA A 96 -0.71 -13.42 -6.11
N VAL A 97 -1.09 -14.43 -5.33
CA VAL A 97 -0.95 -14.44 -3.87
C VAL A 97 -0.02 -15.55 -3.40
N PRO A 98 0.72 -15.35 -2.29
CA PRO A 98 1.52 -16.39 -1.69
C PRO A 98 0.61 -17.46 -1.06
N ILE A 99 0.96 -18.73 -1.27
CA ILE A 99 0.19 -19.86 -0.74
C ILE A 99 0.95 -20.63 0.33
N SER A 100 0.28 -20.93 1.45
CA SER A 100 0.87 -21.63 2.60
C SER A 100 0.68 -23.15 2.55
N GLU A 101 -0.14 -23.63 1.63
CA GLU A 101 -0.49 -25.04 1.37
C GLU A 101 -0.60 -25.25 -0.14
N ASP A 102 -0.63 -26.51 -0.58
CA ASP A 102 -0.93 -26.82 -1.98
C ASP A 102 -2.38 -26.44 -2.29
N VAL A 103 -2.63 -25.83 -3.44
CA VAL A 103 -3.95 -25.36 -3.84
C VAL A 103 -4.30 -25.86 -5.24
N ASN A 104 -5.58 -26.15 -5.47
CA ASN A 104 -6.11 -26.42 -6.79
C ASN A 104 -6.92 -25.25 -7.33
N SER A 105 -6.94 -25.10 -8.65
CA SER A 105 -7.88 -24.22 -9.32
C SER A 105 -9.33 -24.59 -8.93
N ARG A 106 -10.14 -23.55 -8.73
CA ARG A 106 -11.55 -23.57 -8.32
C ARG A 106 -11.80 -23.96 -6.87
N GLU A 107 -10.77 -24.01 -6.03
CA GLU A 107 -10.95 -24.11 -4.58
C GLU A 107 -11.23 -22.75 -3.95
N ASN A 108 -12.08 -22.75 -2.93
CA ASN A 108 -12.29 -21.57 -2.09
C ASN A 108 -11.01 -21.28 -1.31
N ALA A 109 -10.64 -20.01 -1.21
CA ALA A 109 -9.47 -19.55 -0.46
C ALA A 109 -9.86 -19.01 0.91
N ALA A 110 -8.97 -19.20 1.88
CA ALA A 110 -8.97 -18.56 3.19
C ALA A 110 -7.58 -18.01 3.49
N VAL A 111 -7.48 -17.08 4.44
CA VAL A 111 -6.19 -16.61 4.95
C VAL A 111 -5.72 -17.44 6.14
N ASP A 112 -4.41 -17.64 6.25
CA ASP A 112 -3.75 -18.22 7.41
C ASP A 112 -3.40 -17.15 8.47
N ALA A 113 -2.72 -17.58 9.54
CA ALA A 113 -2.32 -16.70 10.63
C ALA A 113 -1.31 -15.60 10.25
N ASN A 114 -0.71 -15.69 9.07
CA ASN A 114 0.31 -14.76 8.56
C ASN A 114 -0.22 -13.92 7.38
N GLY A 115 -1.48 -14.10 6.97
CA GLY A 115 -2.07 -13.41 5.82
C GLY A 115 -1.73 -14.05 4.47
N ASN A 116 -1.16 -15.25 4.46
CA ASN A 116 -0.99 -16.05 3.24
C ASN A 116 -2.26 -16.85 2.98
N PHE A 117 -2.38 -17.40 1.76
CA PHE A 117 -3.61 -18.05 1.33
C PHE A 117 -3.50 -19.58 1.34
N LYS A 118 -4.60 -20.23 1.70
CA LYS A 118 -4.73 -21.69 1.73
C LYS A 118 -6.13 -22.11 1.27
N PRO A 119 -6.37 -23.40 0.98
CA PRO A 119 -7.72 -23.90 0.77
C PRO A 119 -8.58 -23.63 2.01
N ALA A 120 -9.80 -23.16 1.80
CA ALA A 120 -10.75 -22.89 2.87
C ALA A 120 -11.31 -24.20 3.44
N GLY A 121 -11.12 -24.42 4.73
CA GLY A 121 -11.76 -25.49 5.49
C GLY A 121 -13.18 -25.11 5.91
N ALA A 122 -13.89 -26.04 6.56
CA ALA A 122 -15.29 -25.88 6.95
C ALA A 122 -15.57 -24.71 7.92
N SER A 123 -14.57 -24.32 8.72
CA SER A 123 -14.65 -23.22 9.69
C SER A 123 -14.07 -21.90 9.19
N ASP A 124 -13.46 -21.91 8.01
CA ASP A 124 -12.78 -20.74 7.50
C ASP A 124 -13.75 -19.77 6.85
N THR A 125 -13.43 -18.48 6.94
CA THR A 125 -14.10 -17.47 6.12
C THR A 125 -13.52 -17.53 4.72
N VAL A 126 -14.39 -17.72 3.73
CA VAL A 126 -14.00 -17.72 2.32
C VAL A 126 -13.74 -16.29 1.87
N VAL A 127 -12.52 -16.02 1.39
CA VAL A 127 -12.07 -14.69 0.96
C VAL A 127 -11.91 -14.56 -0.56
N GLY A 128 -12.16 -15.64 -1.30
CA GLY A 128 -12.03 -15.69 -2.75
C GLY A 128 -12.00 -17.11 -3.30
N VAL A 129 -11.65 -17.22 -4.58
CA VAL A 129 -11.52 -18.50 -5.29
C VAL A 129 -10.20 -18.54 -6.05
N PHE A 130 -9.43 -19.61 -5.90
CA PHE A 130 -8.22 -19.82 -6.68
C PHE A 130 -8.58 -20.08 -8.15
N LEU A 131 -7.95 -19.36 -9.07
CA LEU A 131 -8.09 -19.55 -10.51
C LEU A 131 -6.98 -20.43 -11.10
N SER A 132 -5.86 -20.59 -10.39
CA SER A 132 -4.77 -21.50 -10.75
C SER A 132 -4.42 -22.43 -9.59
N SER A 133 -3.85 -23.58 -9.92
CA SER A 133 -3.18 -24.44 -8.94
C SER A 133 -1.79 -23.90 -8.61
N GLY A 134 -1.24 -24.30 -7.47
CA GLY A 134 0.12 -23.97 -7.04
C GLY A 134 0.57 -24.85 -5.89
N ASN A 135 1.88 -24.96 -5.70
CA ASN A 135 2.46 -25.72 -4.59
C ASN A 135 2.78 -24.78 -3.42
N LYS A 136 2.72 -25.32 -2.20
CA LYS A 136 3.08 -24.60 -0.97
C LYS A 136 4.39 -23.83 -1.11
N GLY A 137 4.37 -22.55 -0.71
CA GLY A 137 5.50 -21.64 -0.78
C GLY A 137 5.67 -20.94 -2.13
N GLY A 138 4.88 -21.32 -3.14
CA GLY A 138 4.77 -20.62 -4.42
C GLY A 138 3.66 -19.57 -4.42
N THR A 139 3.12 -19.29 -5.60
CA THR A 139 1.98 -18.39 -5.77
C THR A 139 0.82 -19.02 -6.53
N ALA A 140 -0.39 -18.49 -6.31
CA ALA A 140 -1.56 -18.83 -7.09
C ALA A 140 -2.36 -17.58 -7.45
N ARG A 141 -3.07 -17.62 -8.57
CA ARG A 141 -4.00 -16.55 -8.97
C ARG A 141 -5.26 -16.68 -8.13
N LEU A 142 -5.58 -15.67 -7.35
CA LEU A 142 -6.77 -15.61 -6.51
C LEU A 142 -7.70 -14.52 -7.01
N GLN A 143 -8.95 -14.88 -7.32
CA GLN A 143 -10.02 -13.89 -7.51
C GLN A 143 -10.63 -13.55 -6.15
N THR A 144 -10.61 -12.26 -5.79
CA THR A 144 -11.23 -11.74 -4.57
C THR A 144 -12.22 -10.63 -4.90
N ARG A 145 -13.09 -10.33 -3.94
CA ARG A 145 -14.08 -9.25 -3.98
C ARG A 145 -14.14 -8.56 -2.62
N ILE A 146 -14.74 -7.38 -2.61
CA ILE A 146 -14.93 -6.60 -1.38
C ILE A 146 -15.69 -7.43 -0.36
N GLN A 147 -15.08 -7.61 0.81
CA GLN A 147 -15.69 -8.24 1.96
C GLN A 147 -16.08 -7.18 2.98
N LEU A 148 -17.26 -7.34 3.54
CA LEU A 148 -17.78 -6.49 4.61
C LEU A 148 -17.86 -7.33 5.88
N SER A 149 -17.31 -6.80 6.97
CA SER A 149 -17.39 -7.40 8.29
C SER A 149 -18.33 -6.60 9.18
N ASN A 150 -19.10 -7.29 10.02
CA ASN A 150 -19.89 -6.65 11.07
C ASN A 150 -19.06 -6.32 12.32
N THR A 151 -17.79 -6.74 12.36
CA THR A 151 -16.85 -6.33 13.41
C THR A 151 -16.50 -4.87 13.21
N SER A 152 -16.85 -4.04 14.20
CA SER A 152 -16.46 -2.62 14.19
C SER A 152 -14.93 -2.51 14.28
N VAL A 153 -14.37 -1.70 13.38
CA VAL A 153 -12.95 -1.32 13.43
C VAL A 153 -12.89 0.19 13.59
N THR A 154 -12.20 0.66 14.63
CA THR A 154 -11.94 2.07 14.90
C THR A 154 -10.58 2.47 14.34
N GLY A 155 -10.38 3.75 14.05
CA GLY A 155 -9.08 4.28 13.64
C GLY A 155 -9.06 5.81 13.68
N GLU A 156 -7.86 6.39 13.82
CA GLU A 156 -7.69 7.85 13.82
C GLU A 156 -7.79 8.46 12.41
N GLY A 157 -7.88 7.61 11.37
CA GLY A 157 -7.87 8.02 9.97
C GLY A 157 -6.51 8.55 9.54
N ARG A 158 -6.43 9.03 8.30
CA ARG A 158 -5.23 9.62 7.70
C ARG A 158 -4.71 10.75 8.57
N LYS A 159 -3.52 10.61 9.18
CA LYS A 159 -2.82 11.77 9.73
C LYS A 159 -2.35 12.58 8.54
N ASN A 160 -2.91 13.78 8.37
CA ASN A 160 -2.38 14.72 7.40
C ASN A 160 -1.00 15.14 7.93
N ASP A 161 0.06 14.49 7.45
CA ASP A 161 1.38 15.08 7.50
C ASP A 161 1.32 16.31 6.61
N VAL A 162 0.99 17.46 7.20
CA VAL A 162 1.22 18.75 6.57
C VAL A 162 2.71 18.78 6.28
N PRO A 163 3.16 18.91 5.02
CA PRO A 163 4.57 19.10 4.75
C PRO A 163 4.98 20.34 5.53
N THR A 164 5.76 20.17 6.60
CA THR A 164 6.38 21.31 7.25
C THR A 164 7.35 21.86 6.23
N THR A 165 7.01 22.99 5.63
CA THR A 165 8.01 23.80 4.92
C THR A 165 9.16 23.97 5.91
N PRO A 166 10.40 23.56 5.58
CA PRO A 166 11.52 23.74 6.48
C PRO A 166 11.53 25.19 6.93
N ALA A 167 11.55 25.42 8.24
CA ALA A 167 11.66 26.76 8.78
C ALA A 167 12.90 27.40 8.16
N VAL A 168 12.70 28.42 7.34
CA VAL A 168 13.81 29.25 6.85
C VAL A 168 14.38 29.90 8.11
N ASN A 169 15.63 29.58 8.46
CA ASN A 169 16.32 30.21 9.58
C ASN A 169 16.23 31.73 9.37
N ALA A 170 15.39 32.40 10.17
CA ALA A 170 15.40 33.84 10.25
C ALA A 170 16.74 34.23 10.87
N GLY A 171 17.64 34.78 10.04
CA GLY A 171 18.82 35.47 10.53
C GLY A 171 18.44 36.60 11.49
N PRO A 172 19.38 37.11 12.30
CA PRO A 172 19.09 38.05 13.37
C PRO A 172 18.36 39.30 12.83
N ALA A 173 17.28 39.68 13.51
CA ALA A 173 16.47 40.83 13.15
C ALA A 173 17.26 42.14 13.29
N ASP A 174 17.34 42.92 12.21
CA ASP A 174 17.73 44.32 12.27
C ASP A 174 16.62 45.13 12.95
N THR A 175 16.97 45.78 14.06
CA THR A 175 16.13 46.74 14.79
C THR A 175 15.68 47.91 13.90
N PRO A 176 14.40 48.31 13.88
CA PRO A 176 13.97 49.49 13.15
C PRO A 176 14.39 50.76 13.88
N SER A 177 15.23 51.59 13.24
CA SER A 177 15.49 52.97 13.66
C SER A 177 14.36 53.89 13.19
N THR A 178 13.72 54.57 14.14
CA THR A 178 12.74 55.64 13.95
C THR A 178 13.26 56.78 13.07
N GLN A 179 12.46 57.21 12.09
CA GLN A 179 12.60 58.52 11.45
C GLN A 179 11.20 59.18 11.34
N PRO A 180 11.05 60.50 11.63
CA PRO A 180 9.74 61.11 11.90
C PRO A 180 8.92 61.44 10.65
N GLU A 181 7.60 61.39 10.80
CA GLU A 181 6.56 61.79 9.84
C GLU A 181 6.74 63.22 9.31
N THR A 182 6.64 63.38 7.99
CA THR A 182 6.24 64.66 7.39
C THR A 182 4.77 64.60 6.97
N LYS A 183 3.98 65.43 7.65
CA LYS A 183 2.56 65.77 7.44
C LYS A 183 2.21 66.08 5.96
N PRO A 184 1.01 65.71 5.47
CA PRO A 184 0.55 66.08 4.14
C PRO A 184 0.16 67.56 4.07
N ALA A 185 0.58 68.26 3.01
CA ALA A 185 0.11 69.60 2.70
C ALA A 185 -1.14 69.55 1.82
N ASP A 186 -2.15 70.26 2.27
CA ASP A 186 -3.48 70.43 1.67
C ASP A 186 -3.49 71.35 0.43
N ASN A 187 -4.13 70.85 -0.64
CA ASN A 187 -5.28 71.46 -1.34
C ASN A 187 -5.11 72.45 -2.53
N LYS A 188 -6.07 72.30 -3.46
CA LYS A 188 -6.69 73.23 -4.43
C LYS A 188 -6.16 73.39 -5.87
N SER A 189 -7.03 72.92 -6.78
CA SER A 189 -7.25 73.44 -8.13
C SER A 189 -7.69 74.92 -8.12
N GLN A 190 -7.09 75.74 -9.00
CA GLN A 190 -7.75 76.85 -9.72
C GLN A 190 -7.07 77.05 -11.08
N GLY A 191 -7.87 77.10 -12.15
CA GLY A 191 -7.42 77.39 -13.51
C GLY A 191 -7.47 78.88 -13.86
N GLY A 192 -6.86 79.20 -15.02
CA GLY A 192 -7.24 80.31 -15.88
C GLY A 192 -6.51 81.64 -15.65
N LYS A 193 -5.64 82.00 -16.61
CA LYS A 193 -5.85 83.11 -17.55
C LYS A 193 -5.15 82.80 -18.86
#